data_AF-A0A4R8SHR8-F1
#
_entry.id   AF-A0A4R8SHR8-F1
#
_cell.length_a   1.000
_cell.length_b   1.000
_cell.length_c   1.000
_cell.angle_alpha   90.00
_cell.angle_beta   90.00
_cell.angle_gamma   90.00
#
_symmetry.space_group_name_H-M   'P 1'
#
loop_
_entity.id
_entity.type
_entity.pdbx_description
1 polymer ?
#
loop_
_entity_poly.entity_id
_entity_poly.type
_entity_poly.pdbx_seq_one_letter_code
_entity_poly.pdbx_strand_id
1 'polypeptide(L)' 'MSDTASVADIRTAIKELSLRADLADREGRAEDARELRDRVRGYQEELAKRP' A
#
# COMPACT_ATOMS: atom_id res chain seq x y z
N MET A 1 -16.25 13.28 10.11
CA MET A 1 -14.93 13.17 9.47
C MET A 1 -15.11 12.17 8.36
N SER A 2 -15.06 12.59 7.10
CA SER A 2 -15.63 11.83 5.99
C SER A 2 -14.81 10.56 5.69
N ASP A 3 -15.37 9.41 6.06
CA ASP A 3 -14.85 8.04 5.90
C ASP A 3 -14.83 7.56 4.44
N THR A 4 -14.23 8.36 3.56
CA THR A 4 -13.91 7.94 2.20
C THR A 4 -12.49 8.40 1.91
N ALA A 5 -11.51 7.51 2.12
CA ALA A 5 -10.19 7.70 1.54
C ALA A 5 -10.37 7.99 0.04
N SER A 6 -9.93 9.16 -0.40
CA SER A 6 -10.07 9.58 -1.79
C SER A 6 -9.18 8.70 -2.68
N VAL A 7 -9.46 8.62 -3.98
CA VAL A 7 -8.58 7.92 -4.94
C VAL A 7 -7.13 8.44 -4.85
N ALA A 8 -6.97 9.76 -4.65
CA ALA A 8 -5.66 10.37 -4.42
C ALA A 8 -4.98 9.84 -3.15
N ASP A 9 -5.72 9.73 -2.03
CA ASP A 9 -5.19 9.22 -0.76
C ASP A 9 -4.78 7.76 -0.88
N ILE A 10 -5.57 6.93 -1.57
CA ILE A 10 -5.27 5.51 -1.83
C ILE A 10 -3.98 5.38 -2.66
N ARG A 11 -3.82 6.19 -3.71
CA ARG A 11 -2.59 6.19 -4.53
C ARG A 11 -1.37 6.62 -3.73
N THR A 12 -1.51 7.62 -2.87
CA THR A 12 -0.45 8.06 -1.95
C THR A 12 -0.08 6.93 -0.98
N ALA A 13 -1.07 6.29 -0.36
CA ALA A 13 -0.85 5.16 0.54
C ALA A 13 -0.13 3.99 -0.16
N ILE A 14 -0.54 3.64 -1.38
CA ILE A 14 0.14 2.61 -2.19
C ILE A 14 1.61 2.96 -2.38
N LYS A 15 1.91 4.20 -2.79
CA LYS A 15 3.29 4.64 -3.04
C LYS A 15 4.14 4.56 -1.77
N GLU A 16 3.63 5.05 -0.64
CA GLU A 16 4.36 5.03 0.64
C GLU A 16 4.60 3.61 1.15
N LEU A 17 3.61 2.75 1.05
CA LEU A 17 3.74 1.35 1.48
C LEU A 17 4.69 0.57 0.60
N SER A 18 4.68 0.78 -0.72
CA SER A 18 5.66 0.16 -1.63
C SER A 18 7.09 0.59 -1.30
N LEU A 19 7.32 1.88 -1.03
CA LEU A 19 8.65 2.37 -0.63
C LEU A 19 9.13 1.72 0.68
N ARG A 20 8.22 1.53 1.64
CA ARG A 20 8.55 0.86 2.91
C ARG A 20 8.81 -0.64 2.70
N ALA A 21 8.07 -1.30 1.81
CA ALA A 21 8.29 -2.70 1.48
C ALA A 21 9.67 -2.91 0.86
N ASP A 22 10.04 -2.06 -0.11
CA ASP A 22 11.35 -2.10 -0.76
C ASP A 22 12.49 -1.86 0.25
N LEU A 23 12.29 -0.96 1.22
CA LEU A 23 13.24 -0.74 2.31
C LEU A 23 13.35 -1.97 3.21
N ALA A 24 12.23 -2.57 3.61
CA ALA A 24 12.20 -3.76 4.44
C ALA A 24 12.93 -4.94 3.78
N ASP A 25 12.77 -5.16 2.47
CA ASP A 25 13.56 -6.19 1.77
C ASP A 25 15.05 -5.90 1.80
N ARG A 26 15.45 -4.64 1.58
CA ARG A 26 16.87 -4.23 1.61
C ARG A 26 17.50 -4.44 2.99
N GLU A 27 16.71 -4.31 4.04
CA GLU A 27 17.12 -4.54 5.43
C GLU A 27 17.00 -6.02 5.86
N GLY A 28 16.58 -6.92 4.95
CA GLY A 28 16.39 -8.34 5.25
C GLY A 28 15.13 -8.66 6.07
N ARG A 29 14.24 -7.68 6.27
CA ARG A 29 12.95 -7.81 6.97
C ARG A 29 11.87 -8.32 6.02
N ALA A 30 12.05 -9.55 5.54
CA ALA A 30 11.19 -10.14 4.50
C ALA A 30 9.71 -10.29 4.92
N GLU A 31 9.44 -10.55 6.21
CA GLU A 31 8.07 -10.65 6.73
C GLU A 31 7.36 -9.29 6.67
N ASP A 32 8.02 -8.23 7.14
CA ASP A 32 7.52 -6.85 7.06
C ASP A 32 7.27 -6.44 5.60
N ALA A 33 8.21 -6.75 4.69
CA ALA A 33 8.07 -6.45 3.27
C ALA A 33 6.84 -7.17 2.67
N ARG A 34 6.60 -8.42 3.08
CA ARG A 34 5.44 -9.20 2.64
C ARG A 34 4.14 -8.59 3.16
N GLU A 35 4.05 -8.24 4.43
CA GLU A 35 2.85 -7.60 4.99
C GLU A 35 2.53 -6.28 4.29
N LEU A 36 3.55 -5.45 4.07
CA LEU A 36 3.40 -4.17 3.36
C LEU A 36 2.91 -4.38 1.91
N ARG A 37 3.44 -5.38 1.21
CA ARG A 37 2.97 -5.75 -0.14
C ARG A 37 1.53 -6.26 -0.15
N ASP A 38 1.15 -7.07 0.83
CA ASP A 38 -0.23 -7.56 0.95
C ASP A 38 -1.21 -6.39 1.17
N ARG A 39 -0.82 -5.38 1.96
CA ARG A 39 -1.59 -4.13 2.12
C ARG A 39 -1.66 -3.31 0.83
N VAL A 40 -0.55 -3.18 0.10
CA VAL A 40 -0.53 -2.52 -1.22
C VAL A 40 -1.52 -3.19 -2.17
N ARG A 41 -1.53 -4.53 -2.23
CA ARG A 41 -2.45 -5.29 -3.07
C ARG A 41 -3.91 -4.97 -2.72
N GLY A 42 -4.25 -4.94 -1.43
CA GLY A 42 -5.60 -4.55 -0.99
C GLY A 42 -6.02 -3.16 -1.50
N TYR A 43 -5.13 -2.16 -1.40
CA TYR A 43 -5.43 -0.83 -1.93
C TYR A 43 -5.53 -0.79 -3.47
N GLN A 44 -4.75 -1.59 -4.18
CA GLN A 44 -4.85 -1.71 -5.64
C GLN A 44 -6.18 -2.32 -6.06
N GLU A 45 -6.66 -3.34 -5.34
CA GLU A 45 -7.98 -3.93 -5.55
C GLU A 45 -9.10 -2.92 -5.29
N GLU A 46 -9.01 -2.13 -4.21
CA GLU A 46 -9.96 -1.06 -3.93
C GLU A 46 -9.95 0.04 -4.99
N LEU A 47 -8.77 0.35 -5.55
CA LEU A 47 -8.65 1.29 -6.66
C LEU A 47 -9.26 0.73 -7.95
N ALA A 48 -9.08 -0.57 -8.23
CA ALA A 48 -9.63 -1.23 -9.41
C ALA A 48 -11.18 -1.31 -9.38
N LYS A 49 -11.78 -1.32 -8.19
CA LYS A 49 -13.24 -1.24 -8.01
C LYS A 49 -13.81 0.16 -8.23
N ARG A 50 -12.96 1.19 -8.28
CA ARG A 50 -13.38 2.59 -8.47
C ARG A 50 -13.18 2.96 -9.95
N PRO A 51 -14.24 3.38 -10.66
CA PRO A 51 -14.20 3.71 -12.08
C PRO A 51 -13.37 4.97 -12.39
#